data_AF-A0Q2S3-F1
#
_entry.id   AF-A0Q2S3-F1
#
_cell.length_a   1.000
_cell.length_b   1.000
_cell.length_c   1.000
_cell.angle_alpha   90.00
_cell.angle_beta   90.00
_cell.angle_gamma   90.00
#
_symmetry.space_group_name_H-M   'P 1'
#
loop_
_entity.id
_entity.type
_entity.pdbx_description
1 polymer ?
#
loop_
_entity_poly.entity_id
_entity_poly.type
_entity_poly.pdbx_seq_one_letter_code
_entity_poly.pdbx_strand_id
1 'polypeptide(L)'
;MNKKTQYTTKYPGVYVDNKGRFFYQSEFGIDKITGKRIRKKGRKDRNGKPFSSALESNKELTRLKREYHKAESYSNYKMTYERSIYFIL
;
A
#
# COMPACT_ATOMS: atom_id res chain seq x y z
N MET A 1 17.05 1.39 -26.70
CA MET A 1 17.20 1.86 -25.31
C MET A 1 15.82 2.09 -24.70
N ASN A 2 15.43 1.34 -23.66
CA ASN A 2 14.20 1.63 -22.90
C ASN A 2 14.42 2.89 -22.05
N LYS A 3 13.79 4.01 -22.42
CA LYS A 3 13.83 5.24 -21.62
C LYS A 3 13.12 4.98 -20.28
N LYS A 4 13.82 5.15 -19.16
CA LYS A 4 13.20 5.13 -17.83
C LYS A 4 12.12 6.21 -17.79
N THR A 5 10.87 5.80 -17.56
CA THR A 5 9.71 6.70 -17.46
C THR A 5 9.48 7.21 -16.05
N GLN A 6 10.25 6.72 -15.07
CA GLN A 6 10.16 7.09 -13.66
C GLN A 6 11.54 7.21 -13.01
N TYR A 7 11.67 8.12 -12.06
CA TYR A 7 12.85 8.32 -11.24
C TYR A 7 12.54 7.99 -9.78
N THR A 8 13.52 7.40 -9.10
CA THR A 8 13.45 7.09 -7.67
C THR A 8 13.68 8.35 -6.84
N THR A 9 12.95 8.47 -5.74
CA THR A 9 13.22 9.50 -4.73
C THR A 9 14.03 8.91 -3.57
N LYS A 10 14.41 9.74 -2.60
CA LYS A 10 15.03 9.25 -1.34
C LYS A 10 14.09 8.38 -0.49
N TYR A 11 12.79 8.39 -0.76
CA TYR A 11 11.80 7.61 -0.03
C TYR A 11 11.49 6.30 -0.79
N PRO A 12 11.71 5.13 -0.18
CA PRO A 12 11.41 3.85 -0.81
C PRO A 12 9.93 3.71 -1.17
N GLY A 13 9.66 3.27 -2.40
CA GLY A 13 8.30 3.15 -2.91
C GLY A 13 7.66 4.48 -3.33
N VAL A 14 8.40 5.59 -3.32
CA VAL A 14 7.98 6.89 -3.87
C VAL A 14 8.84 7.25 -5.08
N TYR A 15 8.17 7.63 -6.15
CA TYR A 15 8.77 7.89 -7.45
C TYR A 15 8.26 9.20 -8.02
N VAL A 16 8.98 9.72 -9.01
CA VAL A 16 8.58 10.86 -9.81
C VAL A 16 8.50 10.46 -11.28
N ASP A 17 7.40 10.83 -11.92
CA ASP A 17 7.16 10.61 -13.35
C ASP A 17 8.05 11.52 -14.20
N ASN A 18 8.17 11.25 -15.50
CA ASN A 18 8.88 12.13 -16.43
C ASN A 18 8.32 13.57 -16.48
N LYS A 19 7.06 13.77 -16.07
CA LYS A 19 6.38 15.06 -15.95
C LYS A 19 6.56 15.74 -14.58
N GLY A 20 7.48 15.26 -13.74
CA GLY A 20 7.71 15.84 -12.40
C GLY A 20 6.62 15.53 -11.36
N ARG A 21 5.69 14.62 -11.67
CA ARG A 21 4.56 14.29 -10.78
C ARG A 21 4.93 13.15 -9.83
N PHE A 22 4.76 13.37 -8.53
CA PHE A 22 5.05 12.36 -7.51
C PHE A 22 3.95 11.30 -7.43
N PHE A 23 4.37 10.07 -7.18
CA PHE A 23 3.46 8.95 -6.96
C PHE A 23 4.10 7.90 -6.06
N TYR A 24 3.28 7.18 -5.31
CA TYR A 24 3.73 6.00 -4.57
C TYR A 24 3.41 4.72 -5.35
N GLN A 25 4.26 3.73 -5.21
CA GLN A 25 4.04 2.37 -5.66
C GLN A 25 4.74 1.42 -4.69
N SER A 26 3.97 0.56 -4.02
CA SER A 26 4.51 -0.40 -3.06
C SER A 26 3.69 -1.68 -3.04
N GLU A 27 4.34 -2.76 -2.65
CA GLU A 27 3.72 -4.05 -2.37
C GLU A 27 3.42 -4.14 -0.88
N PHE A 28 2.18 -4.52 -0.56
CA PHE A 28 1.66 -4.53 0.80
C PHE A 28 1.68 -5.94 1.41
N GLY A 29 1.75 -6.96 0.57
CA GLY A 29 1.80 -8.36 0.98
C GLY A 29 1.02 -9.26 0.03
N ILE A 30 0.66 -10.44 0.52
CA ILE A 30 -0.16 -11.42 -0.19
C ILE A 30 -1.51 -11.46 0.50
N ASP A 31 -2.57 -11.40 -0.28
CA ASP A 31 -3.93 -11.65 0.20
C ASP A 31 -4.04 -13.11 0.66
N LYS A 32 -4.34 -13.34 1.94
CA LYS A 32 -4.44 -14.70 2.50
C LYS A 32 -5.63 -15.50 1.96
N ILE A 33 -6.67 -14.82 1.46
CA ILE A 33 -7.87 -15.48 0.91
C ILE A 33 -7.63 -15.84 -0.55
N THR A 34 -7.13 -14.90 -1.34
CA THR A 34 -6.98 -15.09 -2.80
C THR A 34 -5.60 -15.56 -3.25
N GLY A 35 -4.59 -15.49 -2.38
CA GLY A 35 -3.18 -15.80 -2.69
C GLY A 35 -2.49 -14.79 -3.60
N LYS A 36 -3.17 -13.70 -3.98
CA LYS A 36 -2.64 -12.70 -4.94
C LYS A 36 -1.81 -11.64 -4.23
N ARG A 37 -0.75 -11.15 -4.90
CA ARG A 37 0.05 -10.03 -4.40
C ARG A 37 -0.75 -8.73 -4.42
N ILE A 38 -0.83 -8.05 -3.28
CA ILE A 38 -1.48 -6.76 -3.14
C ILE A 38 -0.46 -5.67 -3.43
N ARG A 39 -0.55 -5.11 -4.64
CA ARG A 39 0.24 -3.96 -5.05
C ARG A 39 -0.66 -2.72 -5.03
N LYS A 40 -0.20 -1.63 -4.43
CA LYS A 40 -0.91 -0.35 -4.49
C LYS A 40 -0.05 0.69 -5.18
N LYS A 41 -0.72 1.48 -6.00
CA LYS A 41 -0.16 2.63 -6.72
C LYS A 41 -1.15 3.77 -6.62
N GLY A 42 -0.66 4.97 -6.34
CA GLY A 42 -1.51 6.15 -6.24
C GLY A 42 -0.74 7.43 -6.49
N ARG A 43 -1.46 8.43 -6.99
CA ARG A 43 -0.94 9.76 -7.34
C ARG A 43 -1.58 10.89 -6.53
N LYS A 44 -2.53 10.54 -5.66
CA LYS A 44 -3.39 11.46 -4.93
C LYS A 44 -3.46 11.05 -3.47
N ASP A 45 -3.66 12.03 -2.61
CA ASP A 45 -3.98 11.83 -1.20
C ASP A 45 -5.42 11.36 -1.01
N ARG A 46 -5.82 11.18 0.26
CA ARG A 46 -7.19 10.81 0.65
C ARG A 46 -8.25 11.82 0.21
N ASN A 47 -7.88 13.09 0.04
CA ASN A 47 -8.77 14.18 -0.38
C ASN A 47 -8.82 14.32 -1.92
N GLY A 48 -8.10 13.47 -2.66
CA GLY A 48 -8.03 13.52 -4.11
C GLY A 48 -7.05 14.56 -4.66
N LYS A 49 -6.27 15.23 -3.79
CA LYS A 49 -5.26 16.21 -4.18
C LYS A 49 -3.99 15.49 -4.65
N PRO A 50 -3.36 15.92 -5.76
CA PRO A 50 -2.08 15.38 -6.19
C PRO A 50 -0.96 15.75 -5.22
N PHE A 51 0.04 14.87 -5.09
CA PHE A 51 1.19 15.11 -4.24
C PHE A 51 2.05 16.26 -4.75
N SER A 52 2.29 17.23 -3.87
CA SER A 52 3.18 18.38 -4.11
C SER A 52 4.66 18.01 -3.92
N SER A 53 4.94 16.99 -3.10
CA SER A 53 6.30 16.58 -2.77
C SER A 53 6.43 15.07 -2.53
N ALA A 54 7.66 14.57 -2.64
CA ALA A 54 7.98 13.18 -2.29
C ALA A 54 7.69 12.85 -0.82
N LEU A 55 7.85 13.83 0.09
CA LEU A 55 7.54 13.67 1.51
C LEU A 55 6.04 13.44 1.74
N GLU A 56 5.18 14.22 1.07
CA GLU A 56 3.73 14.08 1.15
C GLU A 56 3.28 12.70 0.64
N SER A 57 3.82 12.27 -0.50
CA SER A 57 3.58 10.93 -1.03
C SER A 57 4.07 9.82 -0.07
N ASN A 58 5.19 10.03 0.63
CA ASN A 58 5.70 9.07 1.61
C ASN A 58 4.85 9.00 2.88
N LYS A 59 4.31 10.13 3.34
CA LYS A 59 3.38 10.18 4.47
C LYS A 59 2.11 9.38 4.15
N GLU A 60 1.53 9.58 2.98
CA GLU A 60 0.37 8.80 2.54
C GLU A 60 0.68 7.32 2.38
N LEU A 61 1.83 6.96 1.78
CA LEU A 61 2.25 5.57 1.69
C LEU A 61 2.41 4.92 3.08
N THR A 62 2.95 5.66 4.04
CA THR A 62 3.13 5.19 5.42
C THR A 62 1.78 5.01 6.12
N ARG A 63 0.82 5.93 5.92
CA ARG A 63 -0.56 5.79 6.42
C ARG A 63 -1.20 4.52 5.87
N LEU A 64 -1.12 4.30 4.56
CA LEU A 64 -1.68 3.10 3.92
C LEU A 64 -1.05 1.82 4.47
N LYS A 65 0.27 1.78 4.67
CA LYS A 65 0.94 0.61 5.24
C LYS A 65 0.44 0.31 6.65
N ARG A 66 0.28 1.35 7.48
CA ARG A 66 -0.28 1.21 8.83
C ARG A 66 -1.72 0.71 8.81
N GLU A 67 -2.55 1.23 7.91
CA GLU A 67 -3.94 0.78 7.75
C GLU A 67 -4.00 -0.68 7.31
N TYR A 68 -3.16 -1.07 6.36
CA TYR A 68 -3.06 -2.45 5.91
C TYR A 68 -2.64 -3.39 7.06
N HIS A 69 -1.57 -3.06 7.79
CA HIS A 69 -1.14 -3.88 8.93
C HIS A 69 -2.20 -3.96 10.04
N LYS A 70 -2.90 -2.85 10.35
CA LYS A 70 -4.01 -2.87 11.30
C LYS A 70 -5.15 -3.76 10.82
N ALA A 71 -5.60 -3.59 9.58
CA ALA A 71 -6.67 -4.39 8.99
C ALA A 71 -6.30 -5.88 8.95
N GLU A 72 -5.04 -6.20 8.63
CA GLU A 72 -4.55 -7.58 8.66
C GLU A 72 -4.54 -8.14 10.08
N SER A 73 -4.12 -7.37 11.09
CA SER A 73 -4.21 -7.79 12.50
C SER A 73 -5.66 -8.06 12.93
N TYR A 74 -6.61 -7.21 12.55
CA TYR A 74 -8.04 -7.41 12.84
C TYR A 74 -8.63 -8.60 12.07
N SER A 75 -8.25 -8.81 10.80
CA SER A 75 -8.71 -9.97 10.02
C SER A 75 -8.14 -11.28 10.56
N ASN A 76 -6.89 -11.27 11.04
CA ASN A 76 -6.28 -12.42 11.71
C ASN A 76 -7.02 -12.73 13.02
N TYR A 77 -7.35 -11.70 13.82
CA TYR A 77 -8.17 -11.86 15.02
C TYR A 77 -9.53 -12.49 14.69
N LYS A 78 -10.27 -11.95 13.72
CA LYS A 78 -11.58 -12.48 13.32
C LYS A 78 -11.52 -13.94 12.84
N MET A 79 -10.53 -14.30 12.01
CA MET A 79 -10.35 -15.69 11.56
C MET A 79 -10.05 -16.65 12.71
N THR A 80 -9.27 -16.25 13.72
CA THR A 80 -8.96 -17.14 14.85
C THR A 80 -10.18 -17.44 15.73
N TYR A 81 -11.14 -16.51 15.86
CA TYR A 81 -12.37 -16.74 16.63
C TYR A 81 -13.39 -17.59 15.90
N GLU A 82 -13.61 -17.38 14.59
CA GLU A 82 -14.57 -18.20 13.83
C GLU A 82 -14.11 -19.67 13.71
N ARG A 83 -12.79 -19.91 13.74
CA ARG A 83 -12.22 -21.27 13.67
C ARG A 83 -12.27 -22.05 14.99
N SER A 84 -12.45 -21.38 16.13
CA SER A 84 -12.53 -22.04 17.43
C SER A 84 -13.95 -22.49 17.81
N ILE A 85 -14.99 -22.01 17.12
CA ILE A 85 -16.39 -22.37 17.38
C ILE A 85 -16.79 -23.71 16.71
N TYR A 86 -16.09 -24.15 15.67
CA TYR A 86 -16.46 -25.35 14.90
C TYR A 86 -15.90 -26.68 15.43
N PHE A 87 -15.28 -26.71 16.61
CA PHE A 87 -14.66 -27.92 17.18
C PHE A 87 -15.37 -28.47 18.43
N ILE A 88 -16.61 -28.02 18.72
CA ILE A 88 -17.40 -28.46 19.89
C ILE A 88 -18.83 -28.89 19.50
N LEU A 89 -19.00 -29.51 18.32
CA LEU A 89 -20.23 -30.24 17.96
C LEU A 89 -19.84 -31.64 17.48
#